data_AF-A0A429DVG1-F1
#
_entry.id   AF-A0A429DVG1-F1
#
_cell.length_a   1.000
_cell.length_b   1.000
_cell.length_c   1.000
_cell.angle_alpha   90.00
_cell.angle_beta   90.00
_cell.angle_gamma   90.00
#
_symmetry.space_group_name_H-M   'P 1'
#
loop_
_entity.id
_entity.type
_entity.pdbx_description
1 polymer ?
#
loop_
_entity_poly.entity_id
_entity_poly.type
_entity_poly.pdbx_seq_one_letter_code
_entity_poly.pdbx_strand_id
1 'polypeptide(L)'
;MGTVVLGAAALVPAPAHAAEPQVVPVQVTGDPSERFNLVILGDGYTDADMPEFRAHIAEHLNDLWTIEPFKSYRSYFNVYAVETPSADSGVSCDPELSSARKDTPLSMAFWSGCLEDGIQRLLVMDEGAAERYADLVPGTSESNRQILALANSDTYGGAGGTYATASGGNAMSALIAPHELGHSLGGLQDEYDYYYRGVPGGTYEGTEPESAHHTLLTEREMLAQKKKWWRWLGEPSESGGVIGRYEGGLYSGTGVWRPSRHSLMKTLGYYFDQVARERMTQRISAKVDLIQEHAPADAVVGGDRVLWVETPHPVDHRLSITWTVGGRVVGRGPDLDLAKLKRKGTYTVKVTVTDPTEFVRDPAIRGSAALTQTRTWTVDGRKKTPQDGVRPRFTGSTPTDRPVGAEAIVYAETTHPARKAPKVRWELDGRAVRGGERDIDLARFRLREGTHRLVARVGSDRLAWTIDAERPTATVELSAAGRRGGPAAGHVFDGPFHMRLTGADDRPGVVVTEFRVDGDGWFNYFGWPTDSDAPWLFTENGTVIDGLTYGKLGKGRHTVEYRAIDSAGNIGEPRTFTVTLR
;
A
#
# COMPACT_ATOMS: atom_id res chain seq x y z
N MET A 1 -78.79 -16.16 -11.14
CA MET A 1 -77.63 -15.76 -10.32
C MET A 1 -76.80 -17.01 -10.07
N GLY A 2 -75.65 -17.14 -10.72
CA GLY A 2 -74.76 -18.30 -10.60
C GLY A 2 -73.34 -17.83 -10.91
N THR A 3 -72.53 -17.80 -9.86
CA THR A 3 -71.26 -17.09 -9.71
C THR A 3 -70.15 -17.73 -10.55
N VAL A 4 -69.45 -16.92 -11.35
CA VAL A 4 -68.20 -17.32 -12.02
C VAL A 4 -67.06 -17.21 -11.02
N VAL A 5 -66.39 -18.33 -10.73
CA VAL A 5 -65.17 -18.36 -9.92
C VAL A 5 -63.98 -18.11 -10.85
N LEU A 6 -63.35 -16.94 -10.74
CA LEU A 6 -62.03 -16.71 -11.33
C LEU A 6 -60.97 -17.37 -10.43
N GLY A 7 -60.26 -18.35 -10.96
CA GLY A 7 -59.06 -18.89 -10.33
C GLY A 7 -57.91 -17.89 -10.47
N ALA A 8 -57.37 -17.42 -9.34
CA ALA A 8 -56.14 -16.67 -9.30
C ALA A 8 -54.97 -17.64 -9.56
N ALA A 9 -54.34 -17.52 -10.73
CA ALA A 9 -53.05 -18.13 -10.98
C ALA A 9 -52.01 -17.35 -10.16
N ALA A 10 -51.41 -18.00 -9.16
CA ALA A 10 -50.25 -17.46 -8.47
C ALA A 10 -49.10 -17.37 -9.49
N LEU A 11 -48.69 -16.15 -9.84
CA LEU A 11 -47.41 -15.91 -10.52
C LEU A 11 -46.31 -16.29 -9.53
N VAL A 12 -45.68 -17.43 -9.78
CA VAL A 12 -44.39 -17.76 -9.19
C VAL A 12 -43.40 -16.74 -9.73
N PRO A 13 -42.74 -15.92 -8.90
CA PRO A 13 -41.69 -15.03 -9.38
C PRO A 13 -40.58 -15.91 -9.97
N ALA A 14 -40.12 -15.57 -11.17
CA ALA A 14 -38.92 -16.17 -11.73
C ALA A 14 -37.75 -15.96 -10.74
N PRO A 15 -36.81 -16.91 -10.61
CA PRO A 15 -35.62 -16.68 -9.80
C PRO A 15 -34.93 -15.42 -10.32
N ALA A 16 -34.68 -14.46 -9.43
CA ALA A 16 -33.81 -13.34 -9.73
C ALA A 16 -32.48 -13.95 -10.19
N HIS A 17 -32.10 -13.73 -11.45
CA HIS A 17 -30.74 -14.03 -11.86
C HIS A 17 -29.84 -13.15 -10.99
N ALA A 18 -28.87 -13.76 -10.29
CA ALA A 18 -27.79 -12.99 -9.65
C ALA A 18 -27.20 -12.07 -10.72
N ALA A 19 -27.03 -10.79 -10.41
CA ALA A 19 -26.52 -9.85 -11.39
C ALA A 19 -25.13 -10.29 -11.88
N GLU A 20 -24.84 -10.01 -13.15
CA GLU A 20 -23.56 -10.38 -13.76
C GLU A 20 -22.40 -9.66 -13.04
N PRO A 21 -21.22 -10.29 -12.91
CA PRO A 21 -20.06 -9.65 -12.33
C PRO A 21 -19.70 -8.34 -13.05
N GLN A 22 -19.38 -7.30 -12.27
CA GLN A 22 -19.05 -5.99 -12.81
C GLN A 22 -17.64 -5.54 -12.41
N VAL A 23 -16.82 -5.15 -13.39
CA VAL A 23 -15.53 -4.50 -13.13
C VAL A 23 -15.75 -3.01 -12.89
N VAL A 24 -15.31 -2.52 -11.73
CA VAL A 24 -15.40 -1.12 -11.30
C VAL A 24 -14.00 -0.58 -11.04
N PRO A 25 -13.53 0.41 -11.82
CA PRO A 25 -12.26 1.08 -11.54
C PRO A 25 -12.37 1.89 -10.23
N VAL A 26 -11.47 1.63 -9.28
CA VAL A 26 -11.40 2.33 -7.99
C VAL A 26 -10.29 3.38 -8.02
N GLN A 27 -9.14 3.02 -8.57
CA GLN A 27 -8.02 3.93 -8.82
C GLN A 27 -7.34 3.53 -10.13
N VAL A 28 -7.20 4.45 -11.07
CA VAL A 28 -6.47 4.21 -12.32
C VAL A 28 -5.42 5.30 -12.51
N THR A 29 -4.16 4.90 -12.51
CA THR A 29 -2.99 5.78 -12.60
C THR A 29 -2.24 5.63 -13.92
N GLY A 30 -2.67 4.71 -14.79
CA GLY A 30 -2.14 4.51 -16.14
C GLY A 30 -2.73 3.27 -16.81
N ASP A 31 -2.20 2.94 -17.99
CA ASP A 31 -2.58 1.72 -18.70
C ASP A 31 -2.36 0.48 -17.82
N PRO A 32 -3.33 -0.44 -17.70
CA PRO A 32 -3.16 -1.67 -16.91
C PRO A 32 -1.91 -2.48 -17.25
N SER A 33 -1.48 -2.48 -18.50
CA SER A 33 -0.27 -3.22 -18.94
C SER A 33 1.03 -2.61 -18.41
N GLU A 34 1.01 -1.33 -18.00
CA GLU A 34 2.16 -0.58 -17.48
C GLU A 34 2.07 -0.31 -15.96
N ARG A 35 1.09 -0.91 -15.29
CA ARG A 35 0.85 -0.72 -13.86
C ARG A 35 0.82 -2.05 -13.14
N PHE A 36 1.06 -1.98 -11.83
CA PHE A 36 0.70 -3.06 -10.95
C PHE A 36 -0.81 -2.98 -10.69
N ASN A 37 -1.55 -4.04 -10.94
CA ASN A 37 -3.00 -4.08 -10.80
C ASN A 37 -3.36 -4.86 -9.54
N LEU A 38 -3.89 -4.17 -8.54
CA LEU A 38 -4.55 -4.80 -7.39
C LEU A 38 -6.02 -5.03 -7.78
N VAL A 39 -6.41 -6.29 -7.90
CA VAL A 39 -7.79 -6.67 -8.20
C VAL A 39 -8.45 -7.14 -6.92
N ILE A 40 -9.49 -6.42 -6.49
CA ILE A 40 -10.24 -6.71 -5.28
C ILE A 40 -11.56 -7.39 -5.66
N LEU A 41 -11.79 -8.59 -5.12
CA LEU A 41 -13.01 -9.36 -5.36
C LEU A 41 -13.87 -9.35 -4.08
N GLY A 42 -15.19 -9.30 -4.22
CA GLY A 42 -16.10 -9.37 -3.07
C GLY A 42 -16.85 -10.71 -3.02
N ASP A 43 -16.86 -11.39 -1.89
CA ASP A 43 -17.64 -12.62 -1.70
C ASP A 43 -18.58 -12.52 -0.50
N GLY A 44 -19.77 -13.10 -0.61
CA GLY A 44 -20.83 -12.96 0.39
C GLY A 44 -21.53 -11.60 0.39
N TYR A 45 -21.25 -10.74 -0.60
CA TYR A 45 -21.99 -9.49 -0.81
C TYR A 45 -23.09 -9.75 -1.83
N THR A 46 -24.35 -9.60 -1.44
CA THR A 46 -25.48 -9.63 -2.37
C THR A 46 -25.54 -8.31 -3.17
N ASP A 47 -26.45 -8.22 -4.15
CA ASP A 47 -26.71 -6.95 -4.86
C ASP A 47 -27.03 -5.78 -3.91
N ALA A 48 -27.71 -6.07 -2.78
CA ALA A 48 -28.03 -5.07 -1.77
C ALA A 48 -26.82 -4.65 -0.93
N ASP A 49 -25.80 -5.50 -0.83
CA ASP A 49 -24.60 -5.28 -0.01
C ASP A 49 -23.46 -4.62 -0.81
N MET A 50 -23.64 -4.37 -2.12
CA MET A 50 -22.60 -3.72 -2.95
C MET A 50 -22.15 -2.34 -2.44
N PRO A 51 -23.03 -1.47 -1.89
CA PRO A 51 -22.58 -0.24 -1.23
C PRO A 51 -21.63 -0.50 -0.04
N GLU A 52 -21.87 -1.56 0.72
CA GLU A 52 -21.03 -1.99 1.84
C GLU A 52 -19.69 -2.55 1.36
N PHE A 53 -19.69 -3.39 0.31
CA PHE A 53 -18.44 -3.84 -0.33
C PHE A 53 -17.54 -2.67 -0.76
N ARG A 54 -18.12 -1.64 -1.39
CA ARG A 54 -17.39 -0.43 -1.79
C ARG A 54 -16.86 0.36 -0.58
N ALA A 55 -17.59 0.38 0.53
CA ALA A 55 -17.14 1.01 1.77
C ALA A 55 -15.94 0.24 2.36
N HIS A 56 -16.03 -1.09 2.46
CA HIS A 56 -14.92 -1.93 2.90
C HIS A 56 -13.68 -1.76 2.01
N ILE A 57 -13.83 -1.69 0.68
CA ILE A 57 -12.70 -1.38 -0.22
C ILE A 57 -12.08 -0.03 0.14
N ALA A 58 -12.88 1.00 0.36
CA ALA A 58 -12.38 2.34 0.66
C ALA A 58 -11.57 2.36 1.98
N GLU A 59 -12.05 1.67 3.02
CA GLU A 59 -11.38 1.54 4.31
C GLU A 59 -10.04 0.78 4.19
N HIS A 60 -10.06 -0.41 3.57
CA HIS A 60 -8.87 -1.23 3.37
C HIS A 60 -7.79 -0.50 2.56
N LEU A 61 -8.19 0.18 1.49
CA LEU A 61 -7.25 0.95 0.69
C LEU A 61 -6.69 2.15 1.45
N ASN A 62 -7.49 2.81 2.29
CA ASN A 62 -7.01 3.96 3.03
C ASN A 62 -5.89 3.58 3.99
N ASP A 63 -6.05 2.50 4.76
CA ASP A 63 -5.00 1.97 5.64
C ASP A 63 -3.80 1.47 4.83
N LEU A 64 -4.03 0.76 3.72
CA LEU A 64 -2.96 0.30 2.85
C LEU A 64 -2.07 1.48 2.38
N TRP A 65 -2.68 2.60 2.02
CA TRP A 65 -1.96 3.80 1.55
C TRP A 65 -1.27 4.60 2.65
N THR A 66 -1.43 4.28 3.93
CA THR A 66 -0.61 4.85 5.01
C THR A 66 0.67 4.06 5.25
N ILE A 67 0.71 2.79 4.83
CA ILE A 67 1.79 1.85 5.14
C ILE A 67 2.86 1.88 4.03
N GLU A 68 4.13 2.00 4.41
CA GLU A 68 5.22 1.86 3.45
C GLU A 68 5.49 0.39 3.08
N PRO A 69 5.75 0.06 1.81
CA PRO A 69 6.00 0.96 0.67
C PRO A 69 4.75 1.27 -0.18
N PHE A 70 3.56 0.77 0.19
CA PHE A 70 2.35 1.03 -0.58
C PHE A 70 2.03 2.52 -0.69
N LYS A 71 2.32 3.29 0.36
CA LYS A 71 2.23 4.75 0.37
C LYS A 71 3.12 5.40 -0.69
N SER A 72 4.45 5.26 -0.63
CA SER A 72 5.38 5.87 -1.58
C SER A 72 5.15 5.43 -3.04
N TYR A 73 4.70 4.19 -3.23
CA TYR A 73 4.48 3.60 -4.55
C TYR A 73 3.02 3.59 -5.00
N ARG A 74 2.11 4.31 -4.32
CA ARG A 74 0.66 4.32 -4.61
C ARG A 74 0.33 4.58 -6.08
N SER A 75 1.13 5.40 -6.76
CA SER A 75 0.98 5.72 -8.18
C SER A 75 1.28 4.55 -9.13
N TYR A 76 1.99 3.51 -8.67
CA TYR A 76 2.28 2.30 -9.47
C TYR A 76 1.04 1.41 -9.57
N PHE A 77 0.07 1.61 -8.68
CA PHE A 77 -1.12 0.78 -8.57
C PHE A 77 -2.28 1.35 -9.37
N ASN A 78 -2.81 0.50 -10.26
CA ASN A 78 -4.23 0.52 -10.54
C ASN A 78 -4.95 -0.37 -9.52
N VAL A 79 -6.16 0.01 -9.14
CA VAL A 79 -7.07 -0.77 -8.31
C VAL A 79 -8.40 -0.93 -9.03
N TYR A 80 -8.81 -2.19 -9.19
CA TYR A 80 -10.09 -2.57 -9.76
C TYR A 80 -10.86 -3.40 -8.73
N ALA A 81 -12.12 -3.05 -8.49
CA ALA A 81 -13.05 -3.94 -7.82
C ALA A 81 -13.74 -4.80 -8.89
N VAL A 82 -13.93 -6.08 -8.61
CA VAL A 82 -14.84 -6.93 -9.36
C VAL A 82 -15.98 -7.26 -8.41
N GLU A 83 -17.12 -6.62 -8.66
CA GLU A 83 -18.35 -6.85 -7.92
C GLU A 83 -18.92 -8.18 -8.40
N THR A 84 -18.92 -9.17 -7.51
CA THR A 84 -19.43 -10.53 -7.75
C THR A 84 -20.61 -10.79 -6.81
N PRO A 85 -21.84 -10.39 -7.21
CA PRO A 85 -23.01 -10.57 -6.38
C PRO A 85 -23.23 -12.03 -5.96
N SER A 86 -23.33 -12.24 -4.65
CA SER A 86 -23.56 -13.53 -4.03
C SER A 86 -25.05 -13.82 -3.91
N ALA A 87 -25.43 -15.10 -3.96
CA ALA A 87 -26.81 -15.53 -3.73
C ALA A 87 -27.18 -15.36 -2.24
N ASP A 88 -26.22 -15.64 -1.36
CA ASP A 88 -26.36 -15.42 0.07
C ASP A 88 -25.49 -14.26 0.56
N SER A 89 -26.00 -13.51 1.54
CA SER A 89 -25.20 -12.57 2.32
C SER A 89 -24.38 -13.33 3.38
N GLY A 90 -23.13 -12.93 3.55
CA GLY A 90 -22.14 -13.58 4.41
C GLY A 90 -21.42 -14.75 3.74
N VAL A 91 -20.40 -15.28 4.42
CA VAL A 91 -19.58 -16.41 3.94
C VAL A 91 -19.80 -17.68 4.77
N SER A 92 -19.27 -18.82 4.31
CA SER A 92 -19.54 -20.12 4.94
C SER A 92 -18.86 -20.27 6.31
N CYS A 93 -19.55 -20.94 7.24
CA CYS A 93 -19.02 -21.32 8.55
C CYS A 93 -18.55 -20.13 9.41
N ASP A 94 -19.32 -19.04 9.31
CA ASP A 94 -19.10 -17.77 9.99
C ASP A 94 -20.29 -17.43 10.90
N PRO A 95 -20.08 -17.09 12.19
CA PRO A 95 -18.81 -17.07 12.94
C PRO A 95 -18.36 -18.42 13.48
N GLU A 96 -19.28 -19.39 13.56
CA GLU A 96 -19.02 -20.73 14.10
C GLU A 96 -18.88 -21.76 12.97
N LEU A 97 -18.10 -22.82 13.21
CA LEU A 97 -17.99 -23.95 12.28
C LEU A 97 -19.35 -24.59 11.94
N SER A 98 -20.28 -24.54 12.90
CA SER A 98 -21.66 -25.04 12.79
C SER A 98 -22.57 -24.15 11.92
N SER A 99 -22.12 -22.94 11.58
CA SER A 99 -22.90 -21.97 10.81
C SER A 99 -23.16 -22.48 9.39
N ALA A 100 -24.21 -21.96 8.76
CA ALA A 100 -24.62 -22.40 7.44
C ALA A 100 -23.49 -22.22 6.41
N ARG A 101 -23.38 -23.18 5.49
CA ARG A 101 -22.65 -22.97 4.25
C ARG A 101 -23.46 -22.03 3.35
N LYS A 102 -22.77 -21.17 2.62
CA LYS A 102 -23.31 -20.11 1.78
C LYS A 102 -22.97 -20.37 0.33
N ASP A 103 -23.90 -20.06 -0.56
CA ASP A 103 -23.67 -20.11 -2.00
C ASP A 103 -23.11 -18.76 -2.48
N THR A 104 -21.79 -18.70 -2.63
CA THR A 104 -21.04 -17.49 -2.96
C THR A 104 -20.08 -17.72 -4.14
N PRO A 105 -19.84 -16.73 -5.00
CA PRO A 105 -19.03 -16.85 -6.22
C PRO A 105 -17.61 -17.38 -6.02
N LEU A 106 -16.97 -17.06 -4.89
CA LEU A 106 -15.62 -17.51 -4.53
C LEU A 106 -15.63 -18.63 -3.49
N SER A 107 -16.80 -19.06 -3.01
CA SER A 107 -16.94 -20.08 -1.96
C SER A 107 -16.07 -19.80 -0.73
N MET A 108 -15.97 -18.53 -0.32
CA MET A 108 -15.18 -18.16 0.84
C MET A 108 -15.71 -18.83 2.11
N ALA A 109 -14.78 -19.30 2.94
CA ALA A 109 -15.11 -20.04 4.14
C ALA A 109 -14.03 -19.90 5.21
N PHE A 110 -14.46 -19.67 6.45
CA PHE A 110 -13.61 -19.77 7.63
C PHE A 110 -13.27 -21.24 7.95
N TRP A 111 -12.51 -21.47 9.02
CA TRP A 111 -12.14 -22.81 9.48
C TRP A 111 -11.42 -23.63 8.41
N SER A 112 -10.52 -23.00 7.67
CA SER A 112 -9.76 -23.63 6.58
C SER A 112 -10.65 -24.31 5.52
N GLY A 113 -11.86 -23.77 5.27
CA GLY A 113 -12.82 -24.39 4.35
C GLY A 113 -13.89 -25.21 5.04
N CYS A 114 -14.36 -24.78 6.23
CA CYS A 114 -15.32 -25.49 7.06
C CYS A 114 -14.84 -26.89 7.50
N LEU A 115 -13.58 -27.00 7.91
CA LEU A 115 -12.96 -28.23 8.42
C LEU A 115 -13.01 -28.27 9.94
N GLU A 116 -13.28 -29.44 10.53
CA GLU A 116 -13.34 -29.63 11.98
C GLU A 116 -11.98 -29.41 12.67
N ASP A 117 -10.89 -29.76 11.99
CA ASP A 117 -9.51 -29.53 12.40
C ASP A 117 -8.92 -28.24 11.79
N GLY A 118 -9.75 -27.44 11.13
CA GLY A 118 -9.35 -26.20 10.48
C GLY A 118 -9.04 -25.08 11.47
N ILE A 119 -8.12 -24.19 11.08
CA ILE A 119 -7.85 -22.98 11.83
C ILE A 119 -9.03 -22.02 11.61
N GLN A 120 -9.75 -21.69 12.69
CA GLN A 120 -10.93 -20.83 12.65
C GLN A 120 -10.77 -19.61 11.74
N ARG A 121 -9.67 -18.87 11.89
CA ARG A 121 -9.44 -17.56 11.23
C ARG A 121 -8.82 -17.66 9.83
N LEU A 122 -8.46 -18.87 9.39
CA LEU A 122 -7.93 -19.09 8.06
C LEU A 122 -9.09 -19.06 7.07
N LEU A 123 -9.22 -17.92 6.40
CA LEU A 123 -10.28 -17.62 5.44
C LEU A 123 -9.82 -18.01 4.05
N VAL A 124 -10.34 -19.10 3.51
CA VAL A 124 -9.94 -19.62 2.19
C VAL A 124 -10.94 -19.20 1.11
N MET A 125 -10.55 -19.31 -0.16
CA MET A 125 -11.40 -19.08 -1.33
C MET A 125 -11.09 -20.10 -2.44
N ASP A 126 -11.99 -20.21 -3.42
CA ASP A 126 -11.71 -20.88 -4.70
C ASP A 126 -10.81 -19.98 -5.57
N GLU A 127 -9.52 -20.31 -5.63
CA GLU A 127 -8.51 -19.57 -6.41
C GLU A 127 -8.83 -19.58 -7.92
N GLY A 128 -9.39 -20.67 -8.45
CA GLY A 128 -9.76 -20.76 -9.86
C GLY A 128 -10.95 -19.87 -10.19
N ALA A 129 -11.90 -19.70 -9.27
CA ALA A 129 -12.96 -18.69 -9.40
C ALA A 129 -12.38 -17.28 -9.32
N ALA A 130 -11.49 -17.02 -8.38
CA ALA A 130 -10.84 -15.73 -8.22
C ALA A 130 -10.10 -15.29 -9.50
N GLU A 131 -9.34 -16.20 -10.13
CA GLU A 131 -8.67 -15.94 -11.41
C GLU A 131 -9.66 -15.63 -12.53
N ARG A 132 -10.73 -16.44 -12.68
CA ARG A 132 -11.76 -16.20 -13.72
C ARG A 132 -12.40 -14.82 -13.59
N TYR A 133 -12.71 -14.37 -12.37
CA TYR A 133 -13.28 -13.04 -12.16
C TYR A 133 -12.25 -11.93 -12.33
N ALA A 134 -11.01 -12.15 -11.89
CA ALA A 134 -9.93 -11.17 -12.08
C ALA A 134 -9.57 -10.97 -13.57
N ASP A 135 -9.71 -12.02 -14.41
CA ASP A 135 -9.49 -11.95 -15.86
C ASP A 135 -10.52 -11.11 -16.62
N LEU A 136 -11.62 -10.71 -15.96
CA LEU A 136 -12.54 -9.72 -16.50
C LEU A 136 -11.90 -8.32 -16.60
N VAL A 137 -10.81 -8.05 -15.86
CA VAL A 137 -10.10 -6.78 -15.89
C VAL A 137 -9.13 -6.73 -17.08
N PRO A 138 -9.42 -5.94 -18.14
CA PRO A 138 -8.64 -5.95 -19.36
C PRO A 138 -7.23 -5.38 -19.14
N GLY A 139 -6.25 -5.94 -19.84
CA GLY A 139 -4.84 -5.50 -19.78
C GLY A 139 -4.09 -5.95 -18.52
N THR A 140 -4.72 -6.74 -17.66
CA THR A 140 -4.06 -7.38 -16.51
C THR A 140 -3.59 -8.80 -16.86
N SER A 141 -2.57 -9.27 -16.16
CA SER A 141 -2.03 -10.63 -16.25
C SER A 141 -1.41 -11.04 -14.91
N GLU A 142 -1.15 -12.33 -14.70
CA GLU A 142 -0.47 -12.82 -13.48
C GLU A 142 0.85 -12.08 -13.18
N SER A 143 1.59 -11.66 -14.22
CA SER A 143 2.86 -10.97 -14.04
C SER A 143 2.69 -9.58 -13.42
N ASN A 144 1.60 -8.86 -13.72
CA ASN A 144 1.36 -7.50 -13.24
C ASN A 144 0.12 -7.37 -12.34
N ARG A 145 -0.42 -8.49 -11.84
CA ARG A 145 -1.61 -8.52 -10.97
C ARG A 145 -1.31 -9.11 -9.60
N GLN A 146 -2.09 -8.70 -8.61
CA GLN A 146 -2.28 -9.37 -7.32
C GLN A 146 -3.77 -9.36 -7.00
N ILE A 147 -4.29 -10.48 -6.49
CA ILE A 147 -5.70 -10.59 -6.08
C ILE A 147 -5.78 -10.46 -4.56
N LEU A 148 -6.78 -9.69 -4.11
CA LEU A 148 -7.26 -9.62 -2.73
C LEU A 148 -8.77 -9.91 -2.74
N ALA A 149 -9.24 -10.94 -2.04
CA ALA A 149 -10.66 -11.20 -1.88
C ALA A 149 -11.14 -10.73 -0.50
N LEU A 150 -12.23 -9.98 -0.47
CA LEU A 150 -12.88 -9.53 0.76
C LEU A 150 -14.14 -10.37 1.00
N ALA A 151 -14.24 -10.99 2.17
CA ALA A 151 -15.47 -11.65 2.61
C ALA A 151 -16.43 -10.64 3.26
N ASN A 152 -17.72 -10.72 2.98
CA ASN A 152 -18.72 -9.99 3.74
C ASN A 152 -18.86 -10.58 5.15
N SER A 153 -18.04 -10.09 6.10
CA SER A 153 -17.96 -10.61 7.45
C SER A 153 -17.29 -9.61 8.39
N ASP A 154 -17.79 -9.55 9.63
CA ASP A 154 -17.15 -8.86 10.76
C ASP A 154 -16.25 -9.79 11.58
N THR A 155 -16.26 -11.10 11.31
CA THR A 155 -15.37 -12.05 11.98
C THR A 155 -13.95 -11.80 11.53
N TYR A 156 -13.02 -11.69 12.47
CA TYR A 156 -11.61 -11.57 12.13
C TYR A 156 -11.13 -12.82 11.36
N GLY A 157 -10.55 -12.61 10.19
CA GLY A 157 -9.79 -13.64 9.48
C GLY A 157 -9.24 -13.15 8.15
N GLY A 158 -8.35 -13.97 7.62
CA GLY A 158 -7.58 -13.71 6.43
C GLY A 158 -6.63 -14.86 6.17
N ALA A 159 -6.07 -14.87 4.97
CA ALA A 159 -5.04 -15.82 4.59
C ALA A 159 -4.19 -15.23 3.47
N GLY A 160 -2.91 -15.55 3.51
CA GLY A 160 -1.94 -15.26 2.47
C GLY A 160 -1.47 -16.54 1.81
N GLY A 161 -1.13 -16.45 0.53
CA GLY A 161 -0.74 -17.60 -0.29
C GLY A 161 -0.30 -17.13 -1.66
N THR A 162 -0.87 -17.68 -2.73
CA THR A 162 -0.76 -17.03 -4.05
C THR A 162 -1.55 -15.72 -4.08
N TYR A 163 -2.73 -15.73 -3.44
CA TYR A 163 -3.65 -14.62 -3.32
C TYR A 163 -3.96 -14.33 -1.85
N ALA A 164 -4.38 -13.09 -1.59
CA ALA A 164 -4.72 -12.66 -0.25
C ALA A 164 -6.24 -12.71 -0.04
N THR A 165 -6.67 -13.06 1.17
CA THR A 165 -8.06 -12.91 1.61
C THR A 165 -8.10 -12.10 2.90
N ALA A 166 -9.18 -11.35 3.11
CA ALA A 166 -9.44 -10.69 4.38
C ALA A 166 -10.96 -10.59 4.60
N SER A 167 -11.38 -10.43 5.84
CA SER A 167 -12.76 -10.03 6.13
C SER A 167 -13.02 -8.59 5.67
N GLY A 168 -14.26 -8.24 5.38
CA GLY A 168 -14.62 -6.90 4.93
C GLY A 168 -14.73 -5.92 6.09
N GLY A 169 -15.63 -6.22 7.03
CA GLY A 169 -16.11 -5.29 8.05
C GLY A 169 -15.44 -5.41 9.42
N ASN A 170 -14.52 -6.38 9.62
CA ASN A 170 -13.79 -6.46 10.89
C ASN A 170 -12.89 -5.23 11.10
N ALA A 171 -12.90 -4.64 12.31
CA ALA A 171 -12.13 -3.43 12.62
C ALA A 171 -10.61 -3.56 12.42
N MET A 172 -10.04 -4.77 12.54
CA MET A 172 -8.63 -5.02 12.25
C MET A 172 -8.38 -5.40 10.78
N SER A 173 -9.42 -5.59 9.97
CA SER A 173 -9.29 -6.23 8.65
C SER A 173 -8.54 -5.39 7.63
N ALA A 174 -8.71 -4.06 7.70
CA ALA A 174 -7.93 -3.13 6.90
C ALA A 174 -6.41 -3.23 7.18
N LEU A 175 -6.03 -3.77 8.35
CA LEU A 175 -4.65 -4.10 8.71
C LEU A 175 -4.28 -5.57 8.42
N ILE A 176 -5.27 -6.47 8.25
CA ILE A 176 -5.05 -7.84 7.77
C ILE A 176 -4.63 -7.82 6.31
N ALA A 177 -5.33 -7.07 5.45
CA ALA A 177 -5.02 -7.01 4.02
C ALA A 177 -3.52 -6.74 3.70
N PRO A 178 -2.84 -5.74 4.29
CA PRO A 178 -1.41 -5.54 4.06
C PRO A 178 -0.52 -6.66 4.62
N HIS A 179 -0.91 -7.35 5.71
CA HIS A 179 -0.22 -8.53 6.22
C HIS A 179 -0.30 -9.70 5.22
N GLU A 180 -1.50 -10.00 4.71
CA GLU A 180 -1.71 -11.09 3.75
C GLU A 180 -1.13 -10.80 2.37
N LEU A 181 -1.07 -9.52 1.97
CA LEU A 181 -0.28 -9.07 0.83
C LEU A 181 1.23 -9.23 1.10
N GLY A 182 1.69 -9.11 2.34
CA GLY A 182 3.06 -9.43 2.75
C GLY A 182 3.45 -10.86 2.39
N HIS A 183 2.55 -11.82 2.62
CA HIS A 183 2.73 -13.19 2.14
C HIS A 183 2.62 -13.28 0.62
N SER A 184 1.51 -12.81 0.06
CA SER A 184 1.12 -13.11 -1.33
C SER A 184 1.99 -12.41 -2.36
N LEU A 185 2.36 -11.16 -2.10
CA LEU A 185 3.25 -10.37 -2.94
C LEU A 185 4.71 -10.47 -2.48
N GLY A 186 4.94 -10.35 -1.17
CA GLY A 186 6.27 -10.30 -0.57
C GLY A 186 7.00 -11.64 -0.54
N GLY A 187 6.24 -12.75 -0.42
CA GLY A 187 6.76 -14.04 -0.01
C GLY A 187 7.35 -13.99 1.40
N LEU A 188 6.83 -13.11 2.25
CA LEU A 188 7.19 -13.00 3.67
C LEU A 188 6.56 -14.16 4.46
N GLN A 189 7.12 -14.46 5.62
CA GLN A 189 6.63 -15.48 6.54
C GLN A 189 6.19 -14.82 7.85
N ASP A 190 5.42 -15.55 8.65
CA ASP A 190 4.96 -15.07 9.94
C ASP A 190 6.10 -14.93 10.96
N GLU A 191 6.12 -13.79 11.63
CA GLU A 191 7.08 -13.46 12.70
C GLU A 191 6.50 -13.69 14.10
N TYR A 192 5.24 -14.14 14.19
CA TYR A 192 4.64 -14.57 15.45
C TYR A 192 5.11 -15.98 15.84
N ASP A 193 5.06 -16.24 17.15
CA ASP A 193 5.74 -17.32 17.86
C ASP A 193 4.75 -18.38 18.38
N TYR A 194 3.61 -18.50 17.71
CA TYR A 194 2.55 -19.46 18.01
C TYR A 194 1.89 -19.92 16.71
N TYR A 195 1.37 -21.14 16.66
CA TYR A 195 0.56 -21.58 15.52
C TYR A 195 -0.93 -21.39 15.81
N TYR A 196 -1.37 -21.88 16.98
CA TYR A 196 -2.69 -21.60 17.53
C TYR A 196 -2.59 -20.50 18.58
N ARG A 197 -3.48 -19.50 18.51
CA ARG A 197 -3.49 -18.43 19.52
C ARG A 197 -3.68 -19.00 20.92
N GLY A 198 -2.98 -18.42 21.90
CA GLY A 198 -3.00 -18.90 23.28
C GLY A 198 -2.18 -20.16 23.53
N VAL A 199 -1.60 -20.78 22.49
CA VAL A 199 -0.69 -21.93 22.61
C VAL A 199 0.73 -21.46 22.28
N PRO A 200 1.64 -21.38 23.27
CA PRO A 200 3.03 -21.02 23.00
C PRO A 200 3.69 -21.95 21.99
N GLY A 201 4.43 -21.40 21.03
CA GLY A 201 5.23 -22.17 20.10
C GLY A 201 6.38 -22.91 20.79
N GLY A 202 6.72 -24.09 20.27
CA GLY A 202 7.87 -24.86 20.71
C GLY A 202 9.20 -24.28 20.24
N THR A 203 10.26 -25.08 20.36
CA THR A 203 11.57 -24.75 19.79
C THR A 203 11.58 -25.05 18.30
N TYR A 204 12.11 -24.13 17.48
CA TYR A 204 12.40 -24.40 16.08
C TYR A 204 13.59 -25.37 15.96
N GLU A 205 13.37 -26.54 15.35
CA GLU A 205 14.38 -27.59 15.18
C GLU A 205 14.89 -27.71 13.72
N GLY A 206 14.42 -26.83 12.84
CA GLY A 206 14.81 -26.82 11.43
C GLY A 206 16.21 -26.26 11.19
N THR A 207 16.65 -26.32 9.93
CA THR A 207 17.88 -25.65 9.48
C THR A 207 17.66 -24.14 9.30
N GLU A 208 18.71 -23.40 8.93
CA GLU A 208 18.61 -21.98 8.60
C GLU A 208 17.43 -21.72 7.64
N PRO A 209 16.42 -20.92 8.04
CA PRO A 209 15.25 -20.67 7.22
C PRO A 209 15.62 -20.05 5.87
N GLU A 210 14.88 -20.34 4.80
CA GLU A 210 15.07 -19.66 3.51
C GLU A 210 14.54 -18.22 3.52
N SER A 211 13.56 -17.98 4.39
CA SER A 211 12.93 -16.70 4.70
C SER A 211 13.94 -15.54 4.89
N ALA A 212 13.63 -14.35 4.34
CA ALA A 212 14.53 -13.19 4.39
C ALA A 212 14.67 -12.57 5.80
N HIS A 213 13.62 -12.67 6.61
CA HIS A 213 13.47 -12.08 7.95
C HIS A 213 13.43 -13.13 9.08
N HIS A 214 13.94 -14.35 8.84
CA HIS A 214 14.21 -15.33 9.91
C HIS A 214 15.62 -15.91 9.80
N THR A 215 16.27 -16.15 10.94
CA THR A 215 17.63 -16.70 10.99
C THR A 215 17.94 -17.47 12.27
N LEU A 216 18.92 -18.36 12.21
CA LEU A 216 19.60 -18.96 13.36
C LEU A 216 20.94 -18.26 13.66
N LEU A 217 21.47 -17.50 12.71
CA LEU A 217 22.76 -16.82 12.78
C LEU A 217 22.79 -15.72 13.83
N THR A 218 23.88 -15.61 14.58
CA THR A 218 24.13 -14.47 15.46
C THR A 218 24.32 -13.19 14.65
N GLU A 219 24.11 -12.02 15.26
CA GLU A 219 24.37 -10.74 14.59
C GLU A 219 25.82 -10.65 14.08
N ARG A 220 26.78 -11.18 14.84
CA ARG A 220 28.18 -11.29 14.44
C ARG A 220 28.36 -12.16 13.19
N GLU A 221 27.67 -13.29 13.11
CA GLU A 221 27.71 -14.17 11.94
C GLU A 221 27.02 -13.55 10.73
N MET A 222 25.87 -12.88 10.92
CA MET A 222 25.20 -12.13 9.85
C MET A 222 26.14 -11.08 9.25
N LEU A 223 26.83 -10.30 10.09
CA LEU A 223 27.83 -9.31 9.66
C LEU A 223 29.03 -9.95 8.96
N ALA A 224 29.61 -11.00 9.55
CA ALA A 224 30.80 -11.67 9.00
C ALA A 224 30.51 -12.36 7.66
N GLN A 225 29.36 -13.01 7.54
CA GLN A 225 28.94 -13.74 6.34
C GLN A 225 28.21 -12.85 5.32
N LYS A 226 27.82 -11.62 5.72
CA LYS A 226 26.97 -10.71 4.93
C LYS A 226 25.67 -11.36 4.46
N LYS A 227 24.98 -12.04 5.39
CA LYS A 227 23.71 -12.74 5.15
C LYS A 227 22.54 -12.10 5.87
N LYS A 228 21.32 -12.42 5.41
CA LYS A 228 20.06 -11.94 5.98
C LYS A 228 20.02 -10.40 6.00
N TRP A 229 19.58 -9.80 7.09
CA TRP A 229 19.42 -8.35 7.23
C TRP A 229 20.64 -7.64 7.84
N TRP A 230 21.86 -8.17 7.64
CA TRP A 230 23.08 -7.56 8.19
C TRP A 230 23.25 -6.06 7.86
N ARG A 231 22.68 -5.58 6.73
CA ARG A 231 22.70 -4.16 6.31
C ARG A 231 21.76 -3.26 7.12
N TRP A 232 20.83 -3.86 7.86
CA TRP A 232 19.82 -3.17 8.65
C TRP A 232 20.11 -3.22 10.15
N LEU A 233 21.04 -4.07 10.61
CA LEU A 233 21.38 -4.15 12.04
C LEU A 233 21.73 -2.77 12.63
N GLY A 234 21.04 -2.42 13.71
CA GLY A 234 21.16 -1.13 14.41
C GLY A 234 20.29 0.00 13.87
N GLU A 235 19.58 -0.20 12.75
CA GLU A 235 18.66 0.80 12.21
C GLU A 235 17.45 0.98 13.13
N PRO A 236 16.98 2.21 13.42
CA PRO A 236 15.69 2.42 14.07
C PRO A 236 14.54 1.80 13.24
N SER A 237 13.70 1.00 13.89
CA SER A 237 12.53 0.43 13.23
C SER A 237 11.34 1.40 13.24
N GLU A 238 10.66 1.55 12.10
CA GLU A 238 9.41 2.30 12.03
C GLU A 238 8.30 1.65 12.87
N SER A 239 8.37 0.34 13.02
CA SER A 239 7.54 -0.46 13.92
C SER A 239 7.99 -0.39 15.38
N GLY A 240 9.08 0.33 15.70
CA GLY A 240 9.57 0.54 17.06
C GLY A 240 10.86 -0.20 17.42
N GLY A 241 11.67 0.44 18.25
CA GLY A 241 12.98 -0.08 18.66
C GLY A 241 14.03 -0.01 17.54
N VAL A 242 14.95 -0.98 17.53
CA VAL A 242 16.00 -1.09 16.50
C VAL A 242 15.97 -2.47 15.86
N ILE A 243 16.38 -2.55 14.60
CA ILE A 243 16.63 -3.81 13.92
C ILE A 243 17.83 -4.50 14.57
N GLY A 244 17.61 -5.76 14.95
CA GLY A 244 18.56 -6.60 15.66
C GLY A 244 18.21 -8.05 15.45
N ARG A 245 18.26 -8.84 16.52
CA ARG A 245 17.90 -10.26 16.51
C ARG A 245 17.01 -10.58 17.71
N TYR A 246 15.72 -10.78 17.46
CA TYR A 246 14.70 -11.02 18.49
C TYR A 246 14.19 -12.46 18.42
N GLU A 247 14.21 -13.19 19.53
CA GLU A 247 13.84 -14.61 19.53
C GLU A 247 12.33 -14.80 19.31
N GLY A 248 11.99 -15.85 18.58
CA GLY A 248 10.63 -16.22 18.19
C GLY A 248 10.26 -15.76 16.78
N GLY A 249 9.49 -16.60 16.09
CA GLY A 249 9.06 -16.46 14.70
C GLY A 249 8.80 -17.83 14.09
N LEU A 250 8.24 -17.91 12.88
CA LEU A 250 7.85 -19.19 12.26
C LEU A 250 7.06 -20.10 13.22
N TYR A 251 6.13 -19.52 13.96
CA TYR A 251 5.27 -20.21 14.93
C TYR A 251 6.00 -20.85 16.12
N SER A 252 7.30 -20.56 16.28
CA SER A 252 8.18 -21.11 17.31
C SER A 252 8.56 -20.04 18.33
N GLY A 253 8.54 -20.38 19.61
CA GLY A 253 8.87 -19.47 20.71
C GLY A 253 10.36 -19.30 20.94
N THR A 254 11.16 -20.31 20.58
CA THR A 254 12.61 -20.36 20.80
C THR A 254 13.34 -20.96 19.61
N GLY A 255 14.64 -20.70 19.52
CA GLY A 255 15.52 -21.35 18.53
C GLY A 255 15.48 -20.77 17.13
N VAL A 256 14.71 -19.71 16.88
CA VAL A 256 14.72 -18.92 15.63
C VAL A 256 14.55 -17.44 15.97
N TRP A 257 15.08 -16.55 15.14
CA TRP A 257 15.05 -15.11 15.39
C TRP A 257 14.55 -14.32 14.18
N ARG A 258 13.85 -13.22 14.48
CA ARG A 258 13.32 -12.21 13.55
C ARG A 258 14.05 -10.86 13.71
N PRO A 259 13.88 -9.89 12.79
CA PRO A 259 14.70 -8.67 12.77
C PRO A 259 14.28 -7.62 13.80
N SER A 260 13.02 -7.59 14.22
CA SER A 260 12.48 -6.51 15.05
C SER A 260 11.61 -7.02 16.19
N ARG A 261 11.36 -6.16 17.19
CA ARG A 261 10.42 -6.47 18.26
C ARG A 261 8.99 -6.55 17.74
N HIS A 262 8.63 -5.58 16.88
CA HIS A 262 7.34 -5.42 16.22
C HIS A 262 7.53 -5.37 14.71
N SER A 263 6.56 -5.90 13.98
CA SER A 263 6.45 -5.86 12.52
C SER A 263 4.99 -6.15 12.19
N LEU A 264 4.50 -5.66 11.05
CA LEU A 264 3.20 -6.07 10.53
C LEU A 264 3.11 -7.59 10.35
N MET A 265 4.24 -8.26 10.09
CA MET A 265 4.32 -9.73 10.01
C MET A 265 4.26 -10.44 11.38
N LYS A 266 4.22 -9.69 12.49
CA LYS A 266 4.06 -10.23 13.85
C LYS A 266 2.78 -9.76 14.53
N THR A 267 2.49 -8.48 14.45
CA THR A 267 1.42 -7.83 15.21
C THR A 267 0.76 -6.77 14.35
N LEU A 268 -0.51 -7.00 14.01
CA LEU A 268 -1.31 -6.03 13.27
C LEU A 268 -1.37 -4.69 14.01
N GLY A 269 -1.41 -3.61 13.24
CA GLY A 269 -1.37 -2.24 13.74
C GLY A 269 0.00 -1.59 13.59
N TYR A 270 1.08 -2.33 13.68
CA TYR A 270 2.42 -1.81 13.39
C TYR A 270 2.73 -1.87 11.89
N TYR A 271 3.65 -1.01 11.43
CA TYR A 271 4.19 -1.10 10.07
C TYR A 271 5.07 -2.33 9.87
N PHE A 272 5.41 -2.62 8.60
CA PHE A 272 6.52 -3.51 8.28
C PHE A 272 7.83 -2.97 8.89
N ASP A 273 8.64 -3.87 9.46
CA ASP A 273 10.03 -3.53 9.74
C ASP A 273 10.82 -3.32 8.43
N GLN A 274 12.04 -2.78 8.53
CA GLN A 274 12.82 -2.44 7.35
C GLN A 274 13.17 -3.63 6.44
N VAL A 275 13.31 -4.84 7.00
CA VAL A 275 13.64 -6.05 6.22
C VAL A 275 12.43 -6.46 5.38
N ALA A 276 11.25 -6.48 6.00
CA ALA A 276 10.00 -6.73 5.31
C ALA A 276 9.70 -5.61 4.28
N ARG A 277 9.91 -4.34 4.64
CA ARG A 277 9.72 -3.20 3.73
C ARG A 277 10.65 -3.24 2.51
N GLU A 278 11.92 -3.60 2.68
CA GLU A 278 12.85 -3.78 1.55
C GLU A 278 12.32 -4.84 0.57
N ARG A 279 11.85 -5.96 1.11
CA ARG A 279 11.28 -7.04 0.29
C ARG A 279 10.00 -6.61 -0.41
N MET A 280 9.10 -5.94 0.28
CA MET A 280 7.86 -5.42 -0.31
C MET A 280 8.16 -4.38 -1.39
N THR A 281 9.11 -3.48 -1.16
CA THR A 281 9.55 -2.49 -2.16
C THR A 281 10.06 -3.18 -3.42
N GLN A 282 10.94 -4.19 -3.28
CA GLN A 282 11.39 -4.99 -4.40
C GLN A 282 10.23 -5.59 -5.20
N ARG A 283 9.25 -6.17 -4.50
CA ARG A 283 8.16 -6.91 -5.14
C ARG A 283 7.15 -5.99 -5.83
N ILE A 284 6.83 -4.85 -5.23
CA ILE A 284 6.00 -3.81 -5.85
C ILE A 284 6.71 -3.24 -7.08
N SER A 285 7.97 -2.82 -6.96
CA SER A 285 8.70 -2.24 -8.10
C SER A 285 8.94 -3.25 -9.23
N ALA A 286 9.02 -4.55 -8.93
CA ALA A 286 9.13 -5.60 -9.95
C ALA A 286 7.84 -5.84 -10.75
N LYS A 287 6.70 -5.28 -10.33
CA LYS A 287 5.41 -5.38 -11.04
C LYS A 287 5.22 -4.32 -12.12
N VAL A 288 6.16 -3.37 -12.25
CA VAL A 288 6.16 -2.34 -13.29
C VAL A 288 7.51 -2.25 -13.98
N ASP A 289 7.52 -1.79 -15.22
CA ASP A 289 8.75 -1.38 -15.89
C ASP A 289 9.14 0.05 -15.50
N LEU A 290 10.42 0.28 -15.20
CA LEU A 290 10.94 1.62 -14.94
C LEU A 290 11.09 2.47 -16.21
N ILE A 291 11.22 1.83 -17.36
CA ILE A 291 11.16 2.46 -18.69
C ILE A 291 9.91 1.92 -19.38
N GLN A 292 8.78 2.59 -19.18
CA GLN A 292 7.46 2.17 -19.68
C GLN A 292 7.38 2.42 -21.19
N GLU A 293 7.67 3.65 -21.59
CA GLU A 293 7.79 4.03 -22.99
C GLU A 293 9.12 4.72 -23.25
N HIS A 294 9.54 4.73 -24.52
CA HIS A 294 10.78 5.39 -24.90
C HIS A 294 10.83 5.74 -26.40
N ALA A 295 11.76 6.63 -26.75
CA ALA A 295 12.03 6.95 -28.16
C ALA A 295 12.39 5.69 -28.97
N PRO A 296 12.05 5.61 -30.29
CA PRO A 296 12.31 4.43 -31.10
C PRO A 296 13.79 4.00 -31.05
N ALA A 297 14.02 2.72 -30.78
CA ALA A 297 15.35 2.12 -30.56
C ALA A 297 15.66 0.94 -31.50
N ASP A 298 14.72 0.59 -32.38
CA ASP A 298 14.75 -0.50 -33.35
C ASP A 298 15.61 -0.19 -34.59
N ALA A 299 15.86 1.09 -34.86
CA ALA A 299 16.67 1.55 -35.98
C ALA A 299 17.64 2.66 -35.58
N VAL A 300 18.66 2.90 -36.43
CA VAL A 300 19.59 4.02 -36.26
C VAL A 300 18.83 5.35 -36.27
N VAL A 301 18.97 6.14 -35.21
CA VAL A 301 18.32 7.45 -35.06
C VAL A 301 19.23 8.59 -35.52
N GLY A 302 18.63 9.71 -35.91
CA GLY A 302 19.38 10.91 -36.33
C GLY A 302 19.97 11.67 -35.15
N GLY A 303 21.17 12.24 -35.33
CA GLY A 303 21.83 13.05 -34.30
C GLY A 303 21.17 14.39 -33.98
N ASP A 304 20.03 14.70 -34.62
CA ASP A 304 19.17 15.86 -34.35
C ASP A 304 17.82 15.47 -33.71
N ARG A 305 17.66 14.22 -33.27
CA ARG A 305 16.49 13.74 -32.54
C ARG A 305 16.57 14.09 -31.04
N VAL A 306 15.43 14.23 -30.39
CA VAL A 306 15.28 14.12 -28.94
C VAL A 306 15.01 12.68 -28.57
N LEU A 307 15.90 12.07 -27.79
CA LEU A 307 15.61 10.80 -27.12
C LEU A 307 14.84 11.09 -25.85
N TRP A 308 13.93 10.19 -25.48
CA TRP A 308 13.08 10.33 -24.31
C TRP A 308 12.78 8.96 -23.72
N VAL A 309 12.43 8.96 -22.44
CA VAL A 309 11.84 7.83 -21.73
C VAL A 309 10.64 8.36 -20.92
N GLU A 310 9.60 7.53 -20.79
CA GLU A 310 8.57 7.69 -19.76
C GLU A 310 8.79 6.65 -18.67
N THR A 311 8.58 7.08 -17.44
CA THR A 311 8.92 6.33 -16.25
C THR A 311 7.79 6.45 -15.24
N PRO A 312 7.57 5.47 -14.36
CA PRO A 312 6.58 5.62 -13.30
C PRO A 312 7.03 6.69 -12.28
N HIS A 313 6.08 7.19 -11.48
CA HIS A 313 6.27 8.38 -10.63
C HIS A 313 5.92 8.11 -9.17
N PRO A 314 6.83 7.58 -8.34
CA PRO A 314 6.60 7.46 -6.89
C PRO A 314 6.16 8.81 -6.29
N VAL A 315 5.33 8.77 -5.25
CA VAL A 315 4.69 10.00 -4.74
C VAL A 315 5.65 10.87 -3.93
N ASP A 316 6.71 10.30 -3.37
CA ASP A 316 7.63 10.94 -2.43
C ASP A 316 9.04 11.19 -3.01
N HIS A 317 9.40 10.53 -4.11
CA HIS A 317 10.73 10.69 -4.72
C HIS A 317 10.71 10.55 -6.26
N ARG A 318 11.76 11.09 -6.90
CA ARG A 318 11.93 11.02 -8.35
C ARG A 318 12.88 9.90 -8.72
N LEU A 319 12.60 9.23 -9.83
CA LEU A 319 13.58 8.31 -10.42
C LEU A 319 14.78 9.08 -11.00
N SER A 320 15.96 8.49 -10.87
CA SER A 320 17.20 9.03 -11.43
C SER A 320 17.37 8.58 -12.87
N ILE A 321 17.26 9.52 -13.83
CA ILE A 321 17.45 9.27 -15.26
C ILE A 321 18.78 9.87 -15.71
N THR A 322 19.73 9.02 -16.12
CA THR A 322 21.07 9.44 -16.56
C THR A 322 21.40 8.92 -17.95
N TRP A 323 21.80 9.84 -18.83
CA TRP A 323 22.19 9.56 -20.21
C TRP A 323 23.71 9.55 -20.35
N THR A 324 24.25 8.53 -21.02
CA THR A 324 25.69 8.36 -21.24
C THR A 324 26.05 8.07 -22.70
N VAL A 325 27.23 8.51 -23.12
CA VAL A 325 27.85 8.14 -24.40
C VAL A 325 29.30 7.75 -24.16
N GLY A 326 29.65 6.49 -24.47
CA GLY A 326 30.98 5.94 -24.16
C GLY A 326 31.30 6.00 -22.65
N GLY A 327 30.30 5.72 -21.81
CA GLY A 327 30.42 5.74 -20.34
C GLY A 327 30.43 7.13 -19.69
N ARG A 328 30.50 8.22 -20.46
CA ARG A 328 30.47 9.59 -19.93
C ARG A 328 29.05 10.14 -19.89
N VAL A 329 28.65 10.75 -18.78
CA VAL A 329 27.34 11.40 -18.63
C VAL A 329 27.24 12.59 -19.58
N VAL A 330 26.15 12.65 -20.36
CA VAL A 330 25.85 13.71 -21.33
C VAL A 330 24.55 14.45 -21.05
N GLY A 331 23.70 13.92 -20.17
CA GLY A 331 22.43 14.51 -19.80
C GLY A 331 21.77 13.80 -18.62
N ARG A 332 20.79 14.46 -18.01
CA ARG A 332 19.93 13.95 -16.95
C ARG A 332 18.51 14.45 -17.17
N GLY A 333 17.52 13.68 -16.73
CA GLY A 333 16.10 13.98 -16.94
C GLY A 333 15.48 13.10 -18.04
N PRO A 334 14.15 13.21 -18.24
CA PRO A 334 13.40 12.35 -19.15
C PRO A 334 13.78 12.53 -20.62
N ASP A 335 14.35 13.69 -21.00
CA ASP A 335 14.70 14.02 -22.38
C ASP A 335 16.21 14.23 -22.60
N LEU A 336 16.72 13.80 -23.75
CA LEU A 336 18.05 14.10 -24.26
C LEU A 336 18.00 14.63 -25.70
N ASP A 337 18.24 15.92 -25.86
CA ASP A 337 18.40 16.57 -27.15
C ASP A 337 19.80 16.28 -27.76
N LEU A 338 19.84 15.36 -28.74
CA LEU A 338 21.08 14.92 -29.38
C LEU A 338 21.76 16.05 -30.18
N ALA A 339 21.00 17.04 -30.67
CA ALA A 339 21.56 18.14 -31.44
C ALA A 339 22.55 18.97 -30.61
N LYS A 340 22.36 19.01 -29.29
CA LYS A 340 23.26 19.68 -28.34
C LYS A 340 24.61 18.97 -28.18
N LEU A 341 24.67 17.67 -28.46
CA LEU A 341 25.91 16.89 -28.33
C LEU A 341 26.92 17.21 -29.43
N LYS A 342 26.46 17.73 -30.59
CA LYS A 342 27.30 18.12 -31.75
C LYS A 342 28.28 17.03 -32.20
N ARG A 343 27.92 15.75 -32.02
CA ARG A 343 28.76 14.60 -32.38
C ARG A 343 28.53 14.21 -33.84
N LYS A 344 29.61 13.84 -34.53
CA LYS A 344 29.59 13.35 -35.92
C LYS A 344 29.82 11.83 -35.93
N GLY A 345 29.32 11.16 -36.98
CA GLY A 345 29.47 9.72 -37.16
C GLY A 345 28.54 8.92 -36.25
N THR A 346 28.76 7.61 -36.19
CA THR A 346 27.91 6.68 -35.44
C THR A 346 28.39 6.50 -34.00
N TYR A 347 27.48 6.58 -33.03
CA TYR A 347 27.77 6.35 -31.61
C TYR A 347 26.56 5.78 -30.86
N THR A 348 26.81 5.11 -29.74
CA THR A 348 25.76 4.56 -28.88
C THR A 348 25.44 5.50 -27.73
N VAL A 349 24.16 5.81 -27.54
CA VAL A 349 23.64 6.48 -26.35
C VAL A 349 23.01 5.42 -25.46
N LYS A 350 23.26 5.49 -24.15
CA LYS A 350 22.62 4.64 -23.14
C LYS A 350 21.92 5.52 -22.10
N VAL A 351 20.66 5.25 -21.81
CA VAL A 351 19.98 5.76 -20.60
C VAL A 351 20.04 4.70 -19.50
N THR A 352 20.16 5.14 -18.25
CA THR A 352 19.97 4.31 -17.06
C THR A 352 18.94 5.02 -16.21
N VAL A 353 17.83 4.33 -15.92
CA VAL A 353 16.79 4.76 -14.99
C VAL A 353 16.96 3.93 -13.74
N THR A 354 17.08 4.60 -12.60
CA THR A 354 17.25 3.96 -11.29
C THR A 354 16.29 4.58 -10.29
N ASP A 355 15.60 3.72 -9.55
CA ASP A 355 14.88 4.10 -8.35
C ASP A 355 15.88 4.31 -7.20
N PRO A 356 16.01 5.55 -6.68
CA PRO A 356 16.98 5.86 -5.65
C PRO A 356 16.50 5.53 -4.23
N THR A 357 15.31 4.94 -4.05
CA THR A 357 14.70 4.66 -2.74
C THR A 357 15.70 4.15 -1.71
N GLU A 358 15.57 4.67 -0.49
CA GLU A 358 16.37 4.25 0.67
C GLU A 358 15.80 2.98 1.33
N PHE A 359 14.59 2.56 0.93
CA PHE A 359 13.96 1.33 1.42
C PHE A 359 14.71 0.06 0.98
N VAL A 360 15.61 0.16 0.00
CA VAL A 360 16.40 -0.97 -0.50
C VAL A 360 17.90 -0.70 -0.38
N ARG A 361 18.58 -1.50 0.45
CA ARG A 361 20.03 -1.47 0.70
C ARG A 361 20.77 -2.59 -0.03
N ASP A 362 20.12 -3.68 -0.41
CA ASP A 362 20.78 -4.80 -1.08
C ASP A 362 21.21 -4.42 -2.52
N PRO A 363 22.51 -4.40 -2.84
CA PRO A 363 22.99 -4.03 -4.18
C PRO A 363 22.50 -4.96 -5.30
N ALA A 364 22.21 -6.23 -5.01
CA ALA A 364 21.65 -7.15 -5.98
C ALA A 364 20.22 -6.75 -6.36
N ILE A 365 19.43 -6.30 -5.38
CA ILE A 365 18.08 -5.76 -5.63
C ILE A 365 18.18 -4.41 -6.34
N ARG A 366 19.04 -3.49 -5.87
CA ARG A 366 19.24 -2.17 -6.49
C ARG A 366 19.69 -2.27 -7.96
N GLY A 367 20.51 -3.26 -8.28
CA GLY A 367 20.99 -3.54 -9.64
C GLY A 367 20.03 -4.39 -10.50
N SER A 368 18.95 -4.91 -9.92
CA SER A 368 17.96 -5.71 -10.66
C SER A 368 17.03 -4.85 -11.50
N ALA A 369 16.29 -5.47 -12.43
CA ALA A 369 15.32 -4.79 -13.28
C ALA A 369 14.18 -4.09 -12.49
N ALA A 370 13.95 -4.47 -11.23
CA ALA A 370 12.96 -3.84 -10.37
C ALA A 370 13.33 -2.40 -10.02
N LEU A 371 14.62 -2.10 -9.80
CA LEU A 371 15.09 -0.78 -9.37
C LEU A 371 16.08 -0.12 -10.34
N THR A 372 16.61 -0.84 -11.33
CA THR A 372 17.47 -0.25 -12.37
C THR A 372 17.18 -0.87 -13.73
N GLN A 373 16.83 -0.04 -14.71
CA GLN A 373 16.65 -0.44 -16.11
C GLN A 373 17.50 0.44 -17.04
N THR A 374 17.84 -0.09 -18.20
CA THR A 374 18.64 0.64 -19.20
C THR A 374 18.11 0.44 -20.59
N ARG A 375 18.23 1.47 -21.43
CA ARG A 375 17.92 1.41 -22.85
C ARG A 375 19.06 2.01 -23.66
N THR A 376 19.29 1.49 -24.86
CA THR A 376 20.36 1.96 -25.76
C THR A 376 19.82 2.32 -27.13
N TRP A 377 20.48 3.29 -27.76
CA TRP A 377 20.20 3.73 -29.13
C TRP A 377 21.48 3.82 -29.92
N THR A 378 21.46 3.35 -31.16
CA THR A 378 22.50 3.66 -32.14
C THR A 378 22.13 4.96 -32.84
N VAL A 379 23.00 5.97 -32.76
CA VAL A 379 22.80 7.30 -33.35
C VAL A 379 23.77 7.49 -34.50
N ASP A 380 23.29 8.03 -35.62
CA ASP A 380 24.14 8.60 -36.68
C ASP A 380 24.03 10.13 -36.67
N GLY A 381 25.12 10.80 -36.28
CA GLY A 381 25.21 12.26 -36.21
C GLY A 381 24.97 12.98 -37.55
N ARG A 382 25.06 12.27 -38.68
CA ARG A 382 24.84 12.82 -40.03
C ARG A 382 23.40 12.64 -40.52
N LYS A 383 22.68 11.65 -39.98
CA LYS A 383 21.29 11.37 -40.33
C LYS A 383 20.38 12.47 -39.79
N LYS A 384 19.45 12.91 -40.65
CA LYS A 384 18.41 13.89 -40.29
C LYS A 384 17.14 13.16 -39.91
N THR A 385 16.60 13.52 -38.75
CA THR A 385 15.36 12.95 -38.22
C THR A 385 14.19 13.58 -38.95
N PRO A 386 13.27 12.85 -39.59
CA PRO A 386 12.09 13.45 -40.21
C PRO A 386 11.29 14.33 -39.24
N GLN A 387 10.65 15.39 -39.74
CA GLN A 387 9.65 16.11 -38.95
C GLN A 387 8.38 15.26 -38.86
N ASP A 388 7.78 15.20 -37.69
CA ASP A 388 6.59 14.41 -37.39
C ASP A 388 5.32 15.26 -37.18
N GLY A 389 5.46 16.58 -37.04
CA GLY A 389 4.33 17.50 -36.87
C GLY A 389 3.59 17.35 -35.54
N VAL A 390 4.14 16.57 -34.61
CA VAL A 390 3.52 16.31 -33.29
C VAL A 390 3.44 17.62 -32.52
N ARG A 391 2.24 17.96 -32.06
CA ARG A 391 2.00 19.18 -31.29
C ARG A 391 2.17 18.89 -29.80
N PRO A 392 2.76 19.81 -29.02
CA PRO A 392 2.84 19.69 -27.57
C PRO A 392 1.46 19.57 -26.91
N ARG A 393 1.20 18.45 -26.24
CA ARG A 393 0.00 18.15 -25.44
C ARG A 393 0.38 17.33 -24.21
N PHE A 394 -0.50 17.26 -23.22
CA PHE A 394 -0.37 16.30 -22.11
C PHE A 394 -0.82 14.90 -22.57
N THR A 395 -0.14 13.87 -22.09
CA THR A 395 -0.42 12.46 -22.40
C THR A 395 -0.78 11.64 -21.16
N GLY A 396 -0.25 12.02 -20.00
CA GLY A 396 -0.52 11.40 -18.71
C GLY A 396 -0.26 12.37 -17.58
N SER A 397 -0.84 12.14 -16.40
CA SER A 397 -0.58 12.95 -15.23
C SER A 397 -0.99 12.27 -13.93
N THR A 398 -0.52 12.80 -12.80
CA THR A 398 -1.18 12.58 -11.51
C THR A 398 -2.68 12.87 -11.67
N PRO A 399 -3.58 12.04 -11.13
CA PRO A 399 -5.02 12.26 -11.24
C PRO A 399 -5.43 13.67 -10.78
N THR A 400 -6.38 14.28 -11.49
CA THR A 400 -6.85 15.65 -11.23
C THR A 400 -8.22 15.69 -10.53
N ASP A 401 -8.82 14.51 -10.31
CA ASP A 401 -10.15 14.30 -9.74
C ASP A 401 -10.15 14.23 -8.20
N ARG A 402 -8.96 14.14 -7.59
CA ARG A 402 -8.76 14.04 -6.13
C ARG A 402 -7.67 15.02 -5.67
N PRO A 403 -7.73 15.49 -4.40
CA PRO A 403 -6.66 16.28 -3.82
C PRO A 403 -5.33 15.51 -3.79
N VAL A 404 -4.23 16.26 -3.88
CA VAL A 404 -2.87 15.73 -3.78
C VAL A 404 -2.21 16.33 -2.54
N GLY A 405 -1.55 15.52 -1.71
CA GLY A 405 -0.87 15.98 -0.51
C GLY A 405 0.23 17.02 -0.80
N ALA A 406 0.46 17.91 0.15
CA ALA A 406 1.38 19.04 0.01
C ALA A 406 2.87 18.66 -0.09
N GLU A 407 3.20 17.42 0.25
CA GLU A 407 4.56 16.88 0.18
C GLU A 407 4.78 15.94 -1.02
N ALA A 408 3.75 15.73 -1.85
CA ALA A 408 3.83 14.82 -2.97
C ALA A 408 4.57 15.40 -4.20
N ILE A 409 4.97 14.51 -5.10
CA ILE A 409 5.41 14.84 -6.45
C ILE A 409 4.22 14.74 -7.40
N VAL A 410 3.94 15.83 -8.10
CA VAL A 410 2.93 15.86 -9.18
C VAL A 410 3.64 15.74 -10.53
N TYR A 411 3.19 14.82 -11.37
CA TYR A 411 3.71 14.64 -12.73
C TYR A 411 2.69 15.04 -13.80
N ALA A 412 3.22 15.45 -14.95
CA ALA A 412 2.48 15.81 -16.16
C ALA A 412 3.33 15.47 -17.39
N GLU A 413 3.08 14.29 -17.96
CA GLU A 413 3.72 13.76 -19.15
C GLU A 413 3.22 14.45 -20.41
N THR A 414 4.05 14.47 -21.44
CA THR A 414 3.74 15.22 -22.66
C THR A 414 4.09 14.41 -23.89
N THR A 415 3.42 14.70 -25.01
CA THR A 415 3.79 14.20 -26.33
C THR A 415 5.29 14.34 -26.64
N HIS A 416 5.83 13.50 -27.52
CA HIS A 416 7.27 13.49 -27.84
C HIS A 416 7.62 13.88 -29.29
N PRO A 417 7.55 15.18 -29.68
CA PRO A 417 8.01 15.63 -30.99
C PRO A 417 9.50 15.28 -31.22
N ALA A 418 9.78 14.67 -32.37
CA ALA A 418 11.05 14.01 -32.64
C ALA A 418 12.28 14.92 -32.55
N ARG A 419 12.14 16.24 -32.67
CA ARG A 419 13.26 17.21 -32.65
C ARG A 419 13.21 18.22 -31.50
N LYS A 420 12.18 18.19 -30.64
CA LYS A 420 12.02 19.19 -29.57
C LYS A 420 11.15 18.68 -28.44
N ALA A 421 11.75 18.54 -27.25
CA ALA A 421 11.01 18.27 -26.01
C ALA A 421 10.06 19.44 -25.71
N PRO A 422 8.77 19.18 -25.41
CA PRO A 422 7.88 20.16 -24.85
C PRO A 422 8.40 20.71 -23.53
N LYS A 423 7.93 21.91 -23.17
CA LYS A 423 8.24 22.52 -21.87
C LYS A 423 6.94 22.72 -21.12
N VAL A 424 6.82 22.06 -19.97
CA VAL A 424 5.72 22.29 -19.03
C VAL A 424 6.01 23.59 -18.26
N ARG A 425 5.01 24.47 -18.21
CA ARG A 425 5.03 25.67 -17.35
C ARG A 425 4.14 25.43 -16.15
N TRP A 426 4.68 25.68 -14.96
CA TRP A 426 4.01 25.44 -13.70
C TRP A 426 3.60 26.76 -13.04
N GLU A 427 2.37 26.81 -12.53
CA GLU A 427 1.83 27.90 -11.73
C GLU A 427 1.32 27.30 -10.41
N LEU A 428 1.68 27.90 -9.28
CA LEU A 428 1.17 27.58 -7.95
C LEU A 428 0.48 28.83 -7.41
N ASP A 429 -0.81 28.73 -7.10
CA ASP A 429 -1.68 29.84 -6.69
C ASP A 429 -1.61 31.05 -7.65
N GLY A 430 -1.56 30.75 -8.95
CA GLY A 430 -1.46 31.74 -10.02
C GLY A 430 -0.09 32.38 -10.19
N ARG A 431 0.92 31.98 -9.42
CA ARG A 431 2.31 32.45 -9.56
C ARG A 431 3.14 31.42 -10.30
N ALA A 432 3.90 31.85 -11.30
CA ALA A 432 4.83 30.96 -12.00
C ALA A 432 5.89 30.43 -11.03
N VAL A 433 6.08 29.11 -11.02
CA VAL A 433 7.06 28.41 -10.16
C VAL A 433 7.95 27.49 -10.98
N ARG A 434 9.10 27.09 -10.40
CA ARG A 434 10.16 26.48 -11.20
C ARG A 434 9.90 25.09 -11.77
N GLY A 435 9.19 24.13 -11.18
CA GLY A 435 9.05 22.75 -11.74
C GLY A 435 10.34 21.98 -12.17
N GLY A 436 10.16 20.72 -12.54
CA GLY A 436 11.05 19.95 -13.39
C GLY A 436 10.55 19.93 -14.84
N GLU A 437 11.09 19.04 -15.67
CA GLU A 437 10.70 18.95 -17.10
C GLU A 437 9.27 18.44 -17.27
N ARG A 438 8.87 17.42 -16.49
CA ARG A 438 7.54 16.78 -16.51
C ARG A 438 6.96 16.54 -15.11
N ASP A 439 7.56 17.12 -14.09
CA ASP A 439 7.15 16.91 -12.69
C ASP A 439 7.31 18.18 -11.85
N ILE A 440 6.78 18.16 -10.64
CA ILE A 440 7.02 19.19 -9.62
C ILE A 440 6.94 18.56 -8.24
N ASP A 441 8.02 18.71 -7.47
CA ASP A 441 8.09 18.33 -6.07
C ASP A 441 7.45 19.46 -5.25
N LEU A 442 6.38 19.14 -4.51
CA LEU A 442 5.62 20.11 -3.72
C LEU A 442 6.26 20.39 -2.36
N ALA A 443 6.92 19.40 -1.75
CA ALA A 443 7.53 19.52 -0.43
C ALA A 443 8.50 20.71 -0.34
N ARG A 444 9.24 21.00 -1.42
CA ARG A 444 10.19 22.14 -1.47
C ARG A 444 9.53 23.52 -1.31
N PHE A 445 8.22 23.64 -1.54
CA PHE A 445 7.53 24.92 -1.44
C PHE A 445 7.11 25.24 0.00
N ARG A 446 7.07 24.24 0.89
CA ARG A 446 6.63 24.39 2.29
C ARG A 446 5.32 25.18 2.34
N LEU A 447 4.31 24.64 1.66
CA LEU A 447 2.99 25.23 1.57
C LEU A 447 2.45 25.52 2.96
N ARG A 448 1.64 26.58 3.07
CA ARG A 448 0.95 26.88 4.33
C ARG A 448 -0.24 25.92 4.44
N GLU A 449 -0.74 25.75 5.66
CA GLU A 449 -1.98 25.00 5.88
C GLU A 449 -3.13 25.59 5.04
N GLY A 450 -3.98 24.70 4.53
CA GLY A 450 -5.12 25.01 3.70
C GLY A 450 -5.03 24.47 2.27
N THR A 451 -5.91 24.96 1.41
CA THR A 451 -6.01 24.50 0.01
C THR A 451 -5.19 25.38 -0.93
N HIS A 452 -4.37 24.74 -1.75
CA HIS A 452 -3.58 25.38 -2.81
C HIS A 452 -3.99 24.89 -4.20
N ARG A 453 -3.61 25.65 -5.24
CA ARG A 453 -3.91 25.29 -6.62
C ARG A 453 -2.66 25.22 -7.47
N LEU A 454 -2.38 24.02 -7.98
CA LEU A 454 -1.31 23.79 -8.95
C LEU A 454 -1.89 23.74 -10.38
N VAL A 455 -1.20 24.35 -11.34
CA VAL A 455 -1.58 24.35 -12.76
C VAL A 455 -0.35 24.05 -13.61
N ALA A 456 -0.49 23.13 -14.56
CA ALA A 456 0.51 22.86 -15.58
C ALA A 456 -0.02 23.30 -16.96
N ARG A 457 0.86 23.84 -17.80
CA ARG A 457 0.53 24.23 -19.18
C ARG A 457 1.58 23.73 -20.17
N VAL A 458 1.13 23.15 -21.29
CA VAL A 458 1.99 22.77 -22.41
C VAL A 458 1.25 23.07 -23.72
N GLY A 459 1.88 23.81 -24.65
CA GLY A 459 1.16 24.27 -25.85
C GLY A 459 -0.10 25.06 -25.49
N SER A 460 -1.26 24.59 -25.97
CA SER A 460 -2.60 25.08 -25.62
C SER A 460 -3.24 24.39 -24.41
N ASP A 461 -2.66 23.28 -23.97
CA ASP A 461 -3.28 22.37 -23.02
C ASP A 461 -2.97 22.76 -21.58
N ARG A 462 -3.87 22.40 -20.67
CA ARG A 462 -3.84 22.81 -19.27
C ARG A 462 -4.35 21.70 -18.37
N LEU A 463 -3.61 21.41 -17.31
CA LEU A 463 -4.03 20.58 -16.19
C LEU A 463 -4.06 21.42 -14.91
N ALA A 464 -4.89 21.03 -13.95
CA ALA A 464 -4.97 21.69 -12.65
C ALA A 464 -5.26 20.66 -11.55
N TRP A 465 -4.60 20.83 -10.41
CA TRP A 465 -4.77 20.00 -9.22
C TRP A 465 -5.13 20.88 -8.03
N THR A 466 -5.97 20.32 -7.16
CA THR A 466 -6.16 20.80 -5.79
C THR A 466 -5.06 20.19 -4.95
N ILE A 467 -4.25 21.04 -4.32
CA ILE A 467 -3.21 20.59 -3.40
C ILE A 467 -3.75 20.78 -1.98
N ASP A 468 -3.72 19.70 -1.22
CA ASP A 468 -4.17 19.67 0.15
C ASP A 468 -2.98 19.82 1.08
N ALA A 469 -2.87 20.99 1.71
CA ALA A 469 -1.84 21.29 2.70
C ALA A 469 -2.42 21.46 4.10
N GLU A 470 -3.75 21.36 4.26
CA GLU A 470 -4.34 21.22 5.58
C GLU A 470 -3.93 19.84 6.12
N ARG A 471 -3.54 19.80 7.40
CA ARG A 471 -3.12 18.55 8.04
C ARG A 471 -4.29 18.00 8.84
N PRO A 472 -4.51 16.67 8.81
CA PRO A 472 -5.52 16.07 9.65
C PRO A 472 -5.14 16.22 11.12
N THR A 473 -6.15 16.20 11.97
CA THR A 473 -5.97 16.23 13.43
C THR A 473 -6.52 14.98 14.06
N ALA A 474 -5.92 14.58 15.18
CA ALA A 474 -6.50 13.60 16.08
C ALA A 474 -6.89 14.29 17.39
N THR A 475 -8.00 13.85 17.96
CA THR A 475 -8.42 14.18 19.33
C THR A 475 -8.39 12.92 20.18
N VAL A 476 -8.18 13.09 21.48
CA VAL A 476 -8.13 11.99 22.44
C VAL A 476 -9.19 12.17 23.52
N GLU A 477 -9.96 11.11 23.76
CA GLU A 477 -10.85 11.00 24.90
C GLU A 477 -10.36 9.88 25.82
N LEU A 478 -10.23 10.19 27.11
CA LEU A 478 -9.83 9.21 28.13
C LEU A 478 -10.99 8.96 29.09
N SER A 479 -11.12 7.73 29.58
CA SER A 479 -12.02 7.45 30.71
C SER A 479 -11.66 8.31 31.93
N ALA A 480 -12.61 8.48 32.86
CA ALA A 480 -12.41 9.33 34.04
C ALA A 480 -11.18 8.90 34.85
N ALA A 481 -10.19 9.78 34.95
CA ALA A 481 -9.00 9.56 35.76
C ALA A 481 -9.34 9.64 37.26
N GLY A 482 -8.73 8.79 38.09
CA GLY A 482 -8.88 8.84 39.54
C GLY A 482 -8.42 10.18 40.15
N ARG A 483 -7.44 10.84 39.51
CA ARG A 483 -7.07 12.24 39.73
C ARG A 483 -6.59 12.89 38.42
N ARG A 484 -7.12 14.08 38.10
CA ARG A 484 -6.49 14.99 37.12
C ARG A 484 -5.46 15.84 37.86
N GLY A 485 -4.18 15.66 37.57
CA GLY A 485 -3.15 16.57 38.05
C GLY A 485 -3.11 17.86 37.22
N GLY A 486 -2.30 18.85 37.64
CA GLY A 486 -1.98 20.00 36.78
C GLY A 486 -1.22 19.56 35.50
N PRO A 487 -0.94 20.48 34.55
CA PRO A 487 -0.38 20.15 33.24
C PRO A 487 0.89 19.28 33.24
N ALA A 488 1.72 19.39 34.29
CA ALA A 488 2.94 18.58 34.44
C ALA A 488 2.71 17.15 34.98
N ALA A 489 1.63 16.95 35.74
CA ALA A 489 1.35 15.69 36.44
C ALA A 489 0.67 14.63 35.55
N GLY A 490 0.02 15.06 34.46
CA GLY A 490 -0.67 14.15 33.54
C GLY A 490 -1.93 13.50 34.14
N HIS A 491 -2.42 12.46 33.47
CA HIS A 491 -3.57 11.67 33.90
C HIS A 491 -3.12 10.52 34.79
N VAL A 492 -3.73 10.37 35.97
CA VAL A 492 -3.38 9.29 36.89
C VAL A 492 -4.52 8.30 37.02
N PHE A 493 -4.24 7.04 36.73
CA PHE A 493 -5.19 5.93 36.84
C PHE A 493 -4.71 4.93 37.89
N ASP A 494 -5.62 4.57 38.80
CA ASP A 494 -5.41 3.54 39.83
C ASP A 494 -5.77 2.13 39.31
N GLY A 495 -6.02 1.99 38.00
CA GLY A 495 -6.44 0.76 37.36
C GLY A 495 -6.59 0.94 35.85
N PRO A 496 -7.23 -0.02 35.16
CA PRO A 496 -7.49 0.05 33.72
C PRO A 496 -8.13 1.37 33.27
N PHE A 497 -7.79 1.82 32.07
CA PHE A 497 -8.40 3.01 31.48
C PHE A 497 -8.59 2.85 29.98
N HIS A 498 -9.58 3.57 29.45
CA HIS A 498 -9.90 3.57 28.03
C HIS A 498 -9.35 4.83 27.35
N MET A 499 -8.96 4.67 26.09
CA MET A 499 -8.55 5.73 25.18
C MET A 499 -9.32 5.61 23.87
N ARG A 500 -10.01 6.68 23.46
CA ARG A 500 -10.54 6.82 22.11
C ARG A 500 -9.72 7.85 21.35
N LEU A 501 -9.37 7.53 20.12
CA LEU A 501 -8.87 8.50 19.16
C LEU A 501 -9.94 8.78 18.11
N THR A 502 -10.09 10.04 17.75
CA THR A 502 -10.99 10.45 16.67
C THR A 502 -10.23 11.36 15.73
N GLY A 503 -10.10 10.91 14.49
CA GLY A 503 -9.51 11.67 13.39
C GLY A 503 -10.50 12.67 12.81
N ALA A 504 -10.00 13.82 12.39
CA ALA A 504 -10.77 14.84 11.71
C ALA A 504 -9.91 15.53 10.65
N ASP A 505 -10.54 15.90 9.55
CA ASP A 505 -9.93 16.59 8.43
C ASP A 505 -10.89 17.67 7.87
N ASP A 506 -10.37 18.63 7.11
CA ASP A 506 -11.20 19.69 6.49
C ASP A 506 -11.99 19.20 5.26
N ARG A 507 -11.79 17.92 4.90
CA ARG A 507 -12.31 17.27 3.70
C ARG A 507 -12.94 15.91 3.99
N PRO A 508 -13.88 15.45 3.13
CA PRO A 508 -14.37 14.08 3.20
C PRO A 508 -13.25 13.08 2.87
N GLY A 509 -13.19 12.00 3.63
CA GLY A 509 -12.23 10.91 3.46
C GLY A 509 -12.10 10.11 4.75
N VAL A 510 -11.50 8.92 4.66
CA VAL A 510 -11.15 8.15 5.85
C VAL A 510 -9.88 8.77 6.46
N VAL A 511 -9.91 9.03 7.77
CA VAL A 511 -8.77 9.56 8.52
C VAL A 511 -8.25 8.47 9.43
N VAL A 512 -7.05 7.96 9.14
CA VAL A 512 -6.39 6.96 9.98
C VAL A 512 -5.86 7.67 11.21
N THR A 513 -6.04 7.07 12.38
CA THR A 513 -5.41 7.56 13.61
C THR A 513 -4.39 6.57 14.12
N GLU A 514 -3.32 7.08 14.71
CA GLU A 514 -2.23 6.26 15.21
C GLU A 514 -1.81 6.77 16.59
N PHE A 515 -1.27 5.86 17.40
CA PHE A 515 -0.58 6.22 18.63
C PHE A 515 0.71 5.43 18.81
N ARG A 516 1.57 5.92 19.69
CA ARG A 516 2.72 5.18 20.23
C ARG A 516 2.92 5.51 21.69
N VAL A 517 3.54 4.58 22.41
CA VAL A 517 3.82 4.71 23.84
C VAL A 517 5.33 4.75 24.04
N ASP A 518 5.81 5.74 24.79
CA ASP A 518 7.23 5.92 25.17
C ASP A 518 8.21 5.90 23.99
N GLY A 519 7.79 6.42 22.84
CA GLY A 519 8.60 6.46 21.62
C GLY A 519 8.80 5.11 20.93
N ASP A 520 7.99 4.10 21.26
CA ASP A 520 7.90 2.83 20.52
C ASP A 520 7.33 3.04 19.10
N GLY A 521 7.01 1.97 18.38
CA GLY A 521 6.44 2.05 17.03
C GLY A 521 5.10 2.77 16.98
N TRP A 522 4.83 3.44 15.86
CA TRP A 522 3.48 3.89 15.55
C TRP A 522 2.56 2.69 15.34
N PHE A 523 1.40 2.75 15.97
CA PHE A 523 0.38 1.71 15.96
C PHE A 523 -0.93 2.31 15.44
N ASN A 524 -1.48 1.72 14.38
CA ASN A 524 -2.78 2.07 13.84
C ASN A 524 -3.87 1.79 14.87
N TYR A 525 -4.63 2.82 15.22
CA TYR A 525 -5.75 2.72 16.13
C TYR A 525 -6.98 2.21 15.39
N PHE A 526 -7.50 1.08 15.85
CA PHE A 526 -8.66 0.39 15.26
C PHE A 526 -9.79 0.14 16.26
N GLY A 527 -9.85 0.92 17.35
CA GLY A 527 -10.83 0.68 18.42
C GLY A 527 -10.38 -0.38 19.42
N TRP A 528 -11.19 -1.40 19.70
CA TRP A 528 -10.86 -2.45 20.67
C TRP A 528 -11.59 -3.78 20.45
N PRO A 529 -10.87 -4.91 20.57
CA PRO A 529 -9.78 -5.32 19.68
C PRO A 529 -10.28 -5.71 18.28
N THR A 530 -11.61 -5.86 18.10
CA THR A 530 -12.30 -6.21 16.85
C THR A 530 -13.55 -5.33 16.63
N ASP A 531 -13.83 -4.39 17.53
CA ASP A 531 -14.91 -3.39 17.44
C ASP A 531 -14.28 -2.01 17.28
N SER A 532 -14.52 -1.36 16.13
CA SER A 532 -13.96 -0.05 15.79
C SER A 532 -14.54 1.10 16.63
N ASP A 533 -15.74 0.92 17.20
CA ASP A 533 -16.42 1.93 18.01
C ASP A 533 -15.99 1.86 19.48
N ALA A 534 -15.51 0.70 19.93
CA ALA A 534 -15.01 0.49 21.26
C ALA A 534 -13.68 1.22 21.50
N PRO A 535 -13.49 1.89 22.65
CA PRO A 535 -12.25 2.58 22.95
C PRO A 535 -11.16 1.58 23.36
N TRP A 536 -9.91 1.86 23.00
CA TRP A 536 -8.76 1.03 23.35
C TRP A 536 -8.59 0.94 24.86
N LEU A 537 -8.47 -0.28 25.40
CA LEU A 537 -8.35 -0.53 26.84
C LEU A 537 -6.89 -0.78 27.23
N PHE A 538 -6.33 0.10 28.05
CA PHE A 538 -5.04 -0.11 28.69
C PHE A 538 -5.18 -0.80 30.05
N THR A 539 -4.32 -1.79 30.30
CA THR A 539 -4.24 -2.53 31.58
C THR A 539 -2.78 -2.84 31.92
N GLU A 540 -2.47 -3.04 33.20
CA GLU A 540 -1.10 -3.36 33.66
C GLU A 540 -0.49 -4.57 32.93
N ASN A 541 -1.27 -5.64 32.84
CA ASN A 541 -0.81 -6.92 32.33
C ASN A 541 -1.24 -7.19 30.88
N GLY A 542 -2.01 -6.27 30.28
CA GLY A 542 -2.74 -6.52 29.04
C GLY A 542 -4.02 -7.32 29.27
N THR A 543 -4.92 -7.26 28.29
CA THR A 543 -6.14 -8.07 28.25
C THR A 543 -5.94 -9.19 27.25
N VAL A 544 -6.14 -10.44 27.69
CA VAL A 544 -6.06 -11.60 26.80
C VAL A 544 -7.39 -11.79 26.09
N ILE A 545 -7.40 -11.64 24.77
CA ILE A 545 -8.57 -11.85 23.91
C ILE A 545 -8.16 -12.80 22.80
N ASP A 546 -8.89 -13.90 22.67
CA ASP A 546 -8.59 -14.99 21.75
C ASP A 546 -7.13 -15.43 21.80
N GLY A 547 -6.54 -15.51 23.00
CA GLY A 547 -5.16 -15.94 23.21
C GLY A 547 -4.08 -14.90 22.89
N LEU A 548 -4.44 -13.67 22.49
CA LEU A 548 -3.50 -12.56 22.29
C LEU A 548 -3.65 -11.49 23.36
N THR A 549 -2.54 -10.87 23.74
CA THR A 549 -2.51 -9.83 24.76
C THR A 549 -2.57 -8.44 24.13
N TYR A 550 -3.64 -7.70 24.40
CA TYR A 550 -3.85 -6.33 23.90
C TYR A 550 -3.74 -5.31 25.03
N GLY A 551 -3.37 -4.07 24.68
CA GLY A 551 -3.45 -2.93 25.59
C GLY A 551 -2.57 -3.03 26.85
N LYS A 552 -1.48 -3.79 26.81
CA LYS A 552 -0.54 -3.87 27.93
C LYS A 552 0.19 -2.54 28.12
N LEU A 553 0.10 -1.97 29.32
CA LEU A 553 0.83 -0.77 29.73
C LEU A 553 1.33 -1.01 31.16
N GLY A 554 2.64 -1.06 31.38
CA GLY A 554 3.18 -1.33 32.71
C GLY A 554 2.78 -0.27 33.76
N LYS A 555 3.04 -0.56 35.04
CA LYS A 555 2.98 0.48 36.06
C LYS A 555 4.07 1.51 35.83
N GLY A 556 3.75 2.77 36.11
CA GLY A 556 4.67 3.89 35.96
C GLY A 556 4.11 4.99 35.09
N ARG A 557 4.99 5.94 34.77
CA ARG A 557 4.69 7.12 33.94
C ARG A 557 5.01 6.80 32.49
N HIS A 558 4.04 7.02 31.61
CA HIS A 558 4.13 6.76 30.18
C HIS A 558 3.77 8.02 29.39
N THR A 559 4.47 8.25 28.28
CA THR A 559 4.11 9.29 27.31
C THR A 559 3.41 8.62 26.14
N VAL A 560 2.17 9.05 25.87
CA VAL A 560 1.43 8.61 24.68
C VAL A 560 1.45 9.73 23.67
N GLU A 561 1.94 9.43 22.47
CA GLU A 561 1.89 10.31 21.32
C GLU A 561 0.83 9.79 20.36
N TYR A 562 0.10 10.69 19.71
CA TYR A 562 -0.98 10.33 18.79
C TYR A 562 -1.04 11.32 17.63
N ARG A 563 -1.44 10.83 16.45
CA ARG A 563 -1.54 11.61 15.21
C ARG A 563 -2.64 11.06 14.31
N ALA A 564 -2.87 11.76 13.20
CA ALA A 564 -3.78 11.35 12.14
C ALA A 564 -3.10 11.39 10.77
N ILE A 565 -3.62 10.62 9.81
CA ILE A 565 -3.21 10.59 8.41
C ILE A 565 -4.48 10.68 7.56
N ASP A 566 -4.50 11.60 6.60
CA ASP A 566 -5.63 11.81 5.70
C ASP A 566 -5.52 10.97 4.42
N SER A 567 -6.59 10.99 3.63
CA SER A 567 -6.66 10.25 2.35
C SER A 567 -5.71 10.77 1.25
N ALA A 568 -5.23 12.02 1.37
CA ALA A 568 -4.23 12.63 0.49
C ALA A 568 -2.79 12.23 0.88
N GLY A 569 -2.62 11.64 2.07
CA GLY A 569 -1.36 11.16 2.63
C GLY A 569 -0.65 12.17 3.52
N ASN A 570 -1.28 13.29 3.89
CA ASN A 570 -0.68 14.25 4.82
C ASN A 570 -0.70 13.66 6.23
N ILE A 571 0.39 13.88 6.97
CA ILE A 571 0.53 13.44 8.35
C ILE A 571 0.35 14.63 9.29
N GLY A 572 -0.60 14.52 10.21
CA GLY A 572 -0.81 15.47 11.30
C GLY A 572 0.39 15.55 12.25
N GLU A 573 0.65 16.74 12.77
CA GLU A 573 1.67 16.92 13.81
C GLU A 573 1.31 16.09 15.06
N PRO A 574 2.22 15.24 15.57
CA PRO A 574 1.96 14.45 16.76
C PRO A 574 1.61 15.31 17.97
N ARG A 575 0.53 14.94 18.66
CA ARG A 575 0.16 15.49 19.96
C ARG A 575 0.49 14.47 21.04
N THR A 576 0.66 14.93 22.27
CA THR A 576 1.09 14.07 23.38
C THR A 576 0.27 14.29 24.64
N PHE A 577 0.14 13.24 25.44
CA PHE A 577 -0.31 13.32 26.82
C PHE A 577 0.48 12.34 27.68
N THR A 578 0.51 12.58 28.99
CA THR A 578 1.16 11.68 29.94
C THR A 578 0.14 10.95 30.78
N VAL A 579 0.35 9.66 30.96
CA VAL A 579 -0.40 8.80 31.88
C VAL A 579 0.52 8.28 32.97
N THR A 580 0.02 8.13 34.19
CA THR A 580 0.65 7.33 35.24
C THR A 580 -0.30 6.23 35.70
N LEU A 581 0.07 4.98 35.47
CA LEU A 581 -0.65 3.80 35.94
C LEU A 581 -0.03 3.34 37.28
N ARG A 582 -0.84 3.21 38.33
CA ARG A 582 -0.39 2.89 39.70
C ARG A 582 -0.67 1.46 40.14
#